data_AF-A0A9C9Z902-F1
#
_entry.id   AF-A0A9C9Z902-F1
#
_cell.length_a   1.000
_cell.length_b   1.000
_cell.length_c   1.000
_cell.angle_alpha   90.00
_cell.angle_beta   90.00
_cell.angle_gamma   90.00
#
_symmetry.space_group_name_H-M   'P 1'
#
loop_
_entity.id
_entity.type
_entity.pdbx_description
1 polymer ?
#
loop_
_entity_poly.entity_id
_entity_poly.type
_entity_poly.pdbx_seq_one_letter_code
_entity_poly.pdbx_strand_id
1 'polypeptide(L)'
;MTDQQTLSAIKKIKKTHENLVVYGGIAVAFILLIYFFTFPQLIDRGATAALWFQGITTVLAGFYFVYLKKIAYAITRLLLGRDPVRKQLLANLTPADLLKEDETLAQLATQYRNT
;
A
#
# COMPACT_ATOMS: atom_id res chain seq x y z
N MET A 1 -13.89 23.47 9.26
CA MET A 1 -14.00 22.00 9.42
C MET A 1 -14.03 21.69 10.90
N THR A 2 -14.95 20.86 11.36
CA THR A 2 -14.96 20.42 12.77
C THR A 2 -13.84 19.40 13.00
N ASP A 3 -13.17 19.44 14.16
CA ASP A 3 -12.06 18.53 14.52
C ASP A 3 -12.42 17.04 14.31
N GLN A 4 -13.69 16.73 14.54
CA GLN A 4 -14.27 15.40 14.35
C GLN A 4 -14.30 14.96 12.87
N GLN A 5 -14.53 15.89 11.93
CA GLN A 5 -14.49 15.61 10.48
C GLN A 5 -13.06 15.33 10.01
N THR A 6 -12.08 16.12 10.47
CA THR A 6 -10.66 15.95 10.12
C THR A 6 -10.10 14.64 10.65
N LEU A 7 -10.37 14.31 11.93
CA LEU A 7 -9.97 13.03 12.53
C LEU A 7 -10.63 11.83 11.85
N SER A 8 -11.92 11.93 11.50
CA SER A 8 -12.62 10.85 10.80
C SER A 8 -12.09 10.62 9.38
N ALA A 9 -11.68 11.70 8.69
CA ALA A 9 -11.06 11.62 7.38
C ALA A 9 -9.70 10.92 7.46
N ILE A 10 -8.82 11.37 8.37
CA ILE A 10 -7.49 10.79 8.59
C ILE A 10 -7.58 9.30 8.93
N LYS A 11 -8.48 8.90 9.85
CA LYS A 11 -8.70 7.48 10.19
C LYS A 11 -9.14 6.65 8.99
N LYS A 12 -9.98 7.20 8.10
CA LYS A 12 -10.35 6.53 6.85
C LYS A 12 -9.15 6.38 5.92
N ILE A 13 -8.30 7.39 5.78
CA ILE A 13 -7.08 7.32 4.95
C ILE A 13 -6.17 6.20 5.44
N LYS A 14 -5.88 6.17 6.76
CA LYS A 14 -5.03 5.15 7.38
C LYS A 14 -5.58 3.74 7.17
N LYS A 15 -6.87 3.53 7.48
CA LYS A 15 -7.51 2.22 7.32
C LYS A 15 -7.49 1.73 5.87
N THR A 16 -7.68 2.62 4.90
CA THR A 16 -7.57 2.26 3.47
C THR A 16 -6.14 1.89 3.09
N HIS A 17 -5.14 2.62 3.60
CA HIS A 17 -3.73 2.32 3.37
C HIS A 17 -3.35 0.94 3.95
N GLU A 18 -3.69 0.68 5.22
CA GLU A 18 -3.43 -0.60 5.89
C GLU A 18 -4.11 -1.77 5.16
N ASN A 19 -5.38 -1.61 4.79
CA ASN A 19 -6.07 -2.64 4.02
C ASN A 19 -5.40 -2.90 2.68
N LEU A 20 -4.97 -1.87 1.95
CA LEU A 20 -4.25 -2.05 0.68
C LEU A 20 -2.92 -2.78 0.86
N VAL A 21 -2.18 -2.45 1.93
CA VAL A 21 -0.93 -3.13 2.30
C VAL A 21 -1.19 -4.62 2.57
N VAL A 22 -2.20 -4.93 3.37
CA VAL A 22 -2.55 -6.30 3.75
C VAL A 22 -3.06 -7.10 2.55
N TYR A 23 -4.03 -6.56 1.80
CA TYR A 23 -4.58 -7.24 0.63
C TYR A 23 -3.53 -7.43 -0.47
N GLY A 24 -2.66 -6.44 -0.69
CA GLY A 24 -1.54 -6.54 -1.63
C GLY A 24 -0.56 -7.64 -1.22
N GLY A 25 -0.19 -7.69 0.06
CA GLY A 25 0.68 -8.75 0.60
C GLY A 25 0.06 -10.14 0.46
N ILE A 26 -1.23 -10.30 0.79
CA ILE A 26 -1.96 -11.57 0.64
C ILE A 26 -1.99 -12.01 -0.83
N ALA A 27 -2.32 -11.11 -1.76
CA ALA A 27 -2.39 -11.44 -3.18
C ALA A 27 -1.04 -11.94 -3.71
N VAL A 28 0.06 -11.28 -3.36
CA VAL A 28 1.40 -11.69 -3.77
C VAL A 28 1.80 -13.02 -3.14
N ALA A 29 1.49 -13.24 -1.85
CA ALA A 29 1.75 -14.51 -1.18
C ALA A 29 1.03 -15.68 -1.88
N PHE A 30 -0.22 -15.49 -2.27
CA PHE A 30 -0.97 -16.50 -3.05
C PHE A 30 -0.34 -16.78 -4.41
N ILE A 31 0.09 -15.74 -5.15
CA ILE A 31 0.76 -15.91 -6.45
C ILE A 31 2.06 -16.71 -6.29
N LEU A 32 2.89 -16.39 -5.29
CA LEU A 32 4.13 -17.11 -5.01
C LEU A 32 3.88 -18.57 -4.61
N LEU A 33 2.80 -18.83 -3.88
CA LEU A 33 2.41 -20.17 -3.47
C LEU A 33 1.99 -21.01 -4.70
N ILE A 34 1.19 -20.46 -5.61
CA ILE A 34 0.85 -21.11 -6.89
C ILE A 34 2.13 -21.42 -7.67
N TYR A 35 3.03 -20.45 -7.79
CA TYR A 35 4.31 -20.62 -8.46
C TYR A 35 5.14 -21.75 -7.86
N PHE A 36 5.20 -21.86 -6.54
CA PHE A 36 5.92 -22.94 -5.87
C PHE A 36 5.37 -24.32 -6.25
N PHE A 37 4.05 -24.47 -6.33
CA PHE A 37 3.41 -25.74 -6.72
C PHE A 37 3.50 -26.02 -8.24
N THR A 38 3.49 -25.00 -9.10
CA THR A 38 3.59 -25.19 -10.55
C THR A 38 5.02 -25.41 -11.03
N PHE A 39 6.03 -25.02 -10.26
CA PHE A 39 7.44 -25.08 -10.66
C PHE A 39 7.92 -26.50 -11.04
N PRO A 40 7.68 -27.57 -10.25
CA PRO A 40 8.11 -28.91 -10.63
C PRO A 40 7.45 -29.38 -11.94
N GLN A 41 6.16 -29.11 -12.09
CA GLN A 41 5.40 -29.47 -13.29
C GLN A 41 5.90 -28.75 -14.55
N LEU A 42 6.35 -27.50 -14.39
CA LEU A 42 6.91 -26.69 -15.49
C LEU A 42 8.30 -27.17 -15.90
N ILE A 43 9.11 -27.64 -14.96
CA ILE A 43 10.39 -28.30 -15.22
C ILE A 43 10.17 -29.59 -16.00
N ASP A 44 9.28 -30.45 -15.54
CA ASP A 44 9.02 -31.76 -16.17
C ASP A 44 8.51 -31.62 -17.61
N ARG A 45 7.80 -30.53 -17.92
CA ARG A 45 7.29 -30.21 -19.26
C ARG A 45 8.28 -29.48 -20.15
N GLY A 46 9.47 -29.13 -19.67
CA GLY A 46 10.48 -28.39 -20.44
C GLY A 46 10.02 -27.00 -20.88
N ALA A 47 9.06 -26.39 -20.17
CA ALA A 47 8.48 -25.09 -20.53
C ALA A 47 9.38 -23.92 -20.11
N THR A 48 10.57 -23.83 -20.71
CA THR A 48 11.63 -22.89 -20.33
C THR A 48 11.18 -21.42 -20.31
N ALA A 49 10.29 -21.02 -21.22
CA ALA A 49 9.74 -19.66 -21.25
C ALA A 49 8.88 -19.34 -20.02
N ALA A 50 8.07 -20.29 -19.55
CA ALA A 50 7.24 -20.12 -18.37
C ALA A 50 8.07 -20.14 -17.08
N LEU A 51 9.15 -20.91 -17.02
CA LEU A 51 10.12 -20.87 -15.92
C LEU A 51 10.82 -19.50 -15.81
N TRP A 52 11.25 -18.93 -16.94
CA TRP A 52 11.81 -17.58 -16.98
C TRP A 52 10.80 -16.53 -16.53
N PHE A 53 9.56 -16.63 -17.01
CA PHE A 53 8.48 -15.74 -16.58
C PHE A 53 8.29 -15.81 -15.05
N GLN A 54 8.21 -17.02 -14.49
CA GLN A 54 8.05 -17.26 -13.06
C GLN A 54 9.22 -16.70 -12.23
N GLY A 55 10.44 -16.83 -12.73
CA GLY A 55 11.63 -16.25 -12.10
C GLY A 55 11.59 -14.72 -12.07
N ILE A 56 11.29 -14.09 -13.22
CA ILE A 56 11.20 -12.62 -13.33
C ILE A 56 10.08 -12.08 -12.43
N THR A 57 8.89 -12.69 -12.45
CA THR A 57 7.76 -12.26 -11.63
C THR A 57 7.99 -12.47 -10.14
N THR A 58 8.74 -13.50 -9.74
CA THR A 58 9.14 -13.71 -8.33
C THR A 58 10.11 -12.62 -7.86
N VAL A 59 11.08 -12.24 -8.69
CA VAL A 59 11.99 -11.12 -8.39
C VAL A 59 11.20 -9.81 -8.28
N LEU A 60 10.28 -9.55 -9.21
CA LEU A 60 9.36 -8.40 -9.16
C LEU A 60 8.48 -8.40 -7.91
N ALA A 61 7.99 -9.56 -7.46
CA ALA A 61 7.26 -9.70 -6.21
C ALA A 61 8.13 -9.36 -4.99
N GLY A 62 9.40 -9.75 -5.00
CA GLY A 62 10.38 -9.33 -3.99
C GLY A 62 10.55 -7.82 -3.95
N PHE A 63 10.74 -7.18 -5.12
CA PHE A 63 10.75 -5.72 -5.22
C PHE A 63 9.44 -5.09 -4.74
N TYR A 64 8.30 -5.69 -5.08
CA TYR A 64 7.00 -5.23 -4.61
C TYR A 64 6.92 -5.23 -3.09
N PHE A 65 7.41 -6.26 -2.38
CA PHE A 65 7.46 -6.27 -0.92
C PHE A 65 8.33 -5.16 -0.33
N VAL A 66 9.49 -4.89 -0.94
CA VAL A 66 10.39 -3.79 -0.51
C VAL A 66 9.74 -2.42 -0.70
N TYR A 67 9.00 -2.24 -1.79
CA TYR A 67 8.36 -0.98 -2.15
C TYR A 67 6.87 -0.89 -1.78
N LEU A 68 6.35 -1.90 -1.08
CA LEU A 68 4.92 -2.06 -0.79
C LEU A 68 4.36 -0.82 -0.09
N LYS A 69 5.14 -0.24 0.83
CA LYS A 69 4.80 0.99 1.56
C LYS A 69 4.71 2.21 0.63
N LYS A 70 5.66 2.36 -0.29
CA LYS A 70 5.67 3.47 -1.26
C LYS A 70 4.55 3.34 -2.29
N ILE A 71 4.29 2.12 -2.76
CA ILE A 71 3.21 1.82 -3.70
C ILE A 71 1.85 2.03 -3.04
N ALA A 72 1.66 1.54 -1.81
CA ALA A 72 0.43 1.78 -1.06
C ALA A 72 0.19 3.28 -0.86
N TYR A 73 1.22 4.08 -0.55
CA TYR A 73 1.09 5.54 -0.44
C TYR A 73 0.71 6.18 -1.79
N ALA A 74 1.36 5.76 -2.89
CA ALA A 74 1.04 6.26 -4.23
C ALA A 74 -0.41 5.94 -4.63
N ILE A 75 -0.88 4.72 -4.35
CA ILE A 75 -2.26 4.30 -4.60
C ILE A 75 -3.23 5.07 -3.71
N THR A 76 -2.91 5.26 -2.42
CA THR A 76 -3.75 6.04 -1.49
C THR A 76 -3.88 7.48 -1.97
N ARG A 77 -2.78 8.09 -2.43
CA ARG A 77 -2.76 9.43 -3.03
C ARG A 77 -3.55 9.50 -4.34
N LEU A 78 -3.47 8.46 -5.17
CA LEU A 78 -4.22 8.37 -6.44
C LEU A 78 -5.72 8.18 -6.20
N LEU A 79 -6.12 7.33 -5.24
CA LEU A 79 -7.52 7.08 -4.90
C LEU A 79 -8.17 8.27 -4.19
N LEU A 80 -7.50 8.86 -3.19
CA LEU A 80 -8.06 9.95 -2.39
C LEU A 80 -7.81 11.36 -2.96
N GLY A 81 -6.96 11.49 -3.98
CA GLY A 81 -6.71 12.76 -4.68
C GLY A 81 -7.90 13.28 -5.49
N ARG A 82 -8.97 12.49 -5.67
CA ARG A 82 -10.22 12.91 -6.32
C ARG A 82 -11.12 13.78 -5.43
N ASP A 83 -10.92 13.78 -4.11
CA ASP A 83 -11.72 14.59 -3.16
C ASP A 83 -10.94 15.88 -2.79
N PRO A 84 -11.42 17.08 -3.18
CA PRO A 84 -10.67 18.34 -2.99
C PRO A 84 -10.36 18.65 -1.52
N VAL A 85 -11.21 18.20 -0.60
CA VAL A 85 -11.04 18.33 0.86
C VAL A 85 -9.89 17.45 1.38
N ARG A 86 -9.78 16.23 0.86
CA ARG A 86 -8.71 15.29 1.27
C ARG A 86 -7.40 15.54 0.54
N LYS A 87 -7.46 16.15 -0.64
CA LYS A 87 -6.30 16.56 -1.43
C LYS A 87 -5.45 17.61 -0.72
N GLN A 88 -6.08 18.57 -0.01
CA GLN A 88 -5.35 19.57 0.80
C GLN A 88 -4.73 18.95 2.05
N LEU A 89 -5.43 18.06 2.75
CA LEU A 89 -4.89 17.34 3.90
C LEU A 89 -3.73 16.39 3.50
N LEU A 90 -3.85 15.70 2.36
CA LEU A 90 -2.80 14.84 1.81
C LEU A 90 -1.61 15.61 1.23
N ALA A 91 -1.80 16.86 0.78
CA ALA A 91 -0.70 17.70 0.32
C ALA A 91 0.25 18.10 1.47
N ASN A 92 -0.30 18.18 2.67
CA ASN A 92 0.43 18.50 3.89
C ASN A 92 0.87 17.25 4.69
N LEU A 93 0.31 16.06 4.39
CA LEU A 93 0.69 14.80 5.01
C LEU A 93 1.82 14.09 4.24
N THR A 94 2.98 13.98 4.86
CA THR A 94 4.14 13.26 4.34
C THR A 94 3.90 11.75 4.41
N PRO A 95 4.42 10.92 3.47
CA PRO A 95 4.34 9.44 3.55
C PRO A 95 4.91 8.87 4.86
N ALA A 96 5.81 9.60 5.52
CA ALA A 96 6.36 9.24 6.83
C ALA A 96 5.37 9.45 7.99
N ASP A 97 4.40 10.36 7.87
CA ASP A 97 3.43 10.66 8.93
C ASP A 97 2.25 9.68 8.94
N LEU A 98 1.92 9.09 7.79
CA LEU A 98 0.96 7.97 7.70
C LEU A 98 1.50 6.65 8.26
N LEU A 99 2.81 6.60 8.54
CA LEU A 99 3.48 5.46 9.19
C LEU A 99 3.56 5.61 10.71
N LYS A 100 3.22 6.78 11.27
CA LYS A 100 3.24 6.99 12.73
C LYS A 100 1.92 6.56 13.38
N GLU A 101 2.00 6.09 14.62
CA GLU A 101 0.87 5.55 15.39
C GLU A 101 -0.23 6.58 15.65
N ASP A 102 -1.42 6.09 16.02
CA ASP A 102 -2.66 6.87 16.15
C ASP A 102 -2.56 8.08 17.11
N GLU A 103 -1.62 8.07 18.06
CA GLU A 103 -1.35 9.21 18.97
C GLU A 103 -0.79 10.44 18.25
N THR A 104 0.08 10.26 17.25
CA THR A 104 0.66 11.37 16.48
C THR A 104 -0.29 11.98 15.46
N LEU A 105 -1.32 11.25 15.04
CA LEU A 105 -2.38 11.77 14.16
C LEU A 105 -3.29 12.77 14.91
N ALA A 106 -3.48 12.59 16.22
CA ALA A 106 -4.19 13.54 17.07
C ALA A 106 -3.38 14.83 17.28
N GLN A 107 -2.05 14.72 17.38
CA GLN A 107 -1.13 15.86 17.48
C GLN A 107 -1.02 16.65 16.16
N LEU A 108 -1.01 15.98 15.01
CA LEU A 108 -1.04 16.65 13.70
C LEU A 108 -2.36 17.39 13.46
N ALA A 109 -3.49 16.84 13.91
CA ALA A 109 -4.78 17.54 13.85
C ALA A 109 -4.80 18.84 14.68
N THR A 110 -4.06 18.88 15.80
CA THR A 110 -3.88 20.09 16.61
C THR A 110 -2.85 21.06 16.01
N GLN A 111 -1.82 20.56 15.32
CA GLN A 111 -0.81 21.38 14.66
C GLN A 111 -1.35 22.10 13.41
N TYR A 112 -2.16 21.43 12.58
CA TYR A 112 -2.81 22.03 11.40
C TYR A 112 -3.98 22.97 11.72
N ARG A 113 -4.36 23.10 13.00
CA ARG A 113 -5.30 24.12 13.48
C ARG A 113 -4.64 25.49 13.64
N ASN A 114 -3.31 25.53 13.86
CA ASN A 114 -2.57 26.74 14.23
C ASN A 114 -1.79 27.37 13.06
N THR A 115 -1.97 26.89 11.84
CA THR A 115 -1.44 27.42 10.56
C THR A 115 -2.57 27.55 9.56
#